data_AF-A0A519NYB0-F1
#
_entry.id   AF-A0A519NYB0-F1
#
_cell.length_a   1.000
_cell.length_b   1.000
_cell.length_c   1.000
_cell.angle_alpha   90.00
_cell.angle_beta   90.00
_cell.angle_gamma   90.00
#
_symmetry.space_group_name_H-M   'P 1'
#
loop_
_entity.id
_entity.type
_entity.pdbx_description
1 polymer ?
#
loop_
_entity_poly.entity_id
_entity_poly.type
_entity_poly.pdbx_seq_one_letter_code
_entity_poly.pdbx_strand_id
1 'polypeptide(L)'
;MSENRCHAANDGARELLLITLGAARVARWCGVSEAAIYQWLHRGTAARPVPASRVLEIAAGAASEGLDFDLGVISPDMAGRRASLFAPAGAAT
;
A
#
# COMPACT_ATOMS: atom_id res chain seq x y z
N MET A 1 -9.96 -19.42 16.90
CA MET A 1 -10.25 -17.98 16.79
C MET A 1 -9.18 -17.25 15.95
N SER A 2 -8.85 -17.74 14.75
CA SER A 2 -7.76 -17.19 13.93
C SER A 2 -8.26 -16.48 12.66
N GLU A 3 -9.54 -16.64 12.33
CA GLU A 3 -10.14 -16.08 11.10
C GLU A 3 -10.46 -14.58 11.22
N ASN A 4 -10.74 -14.09 12.44
CA ASN A 4 -11.16 -12.71 12.68
C ASN A 4 -10.04 -11.66 12.51
N ARG A 5 -8.78 -12.03 12.75
CA ARG A 5 -7.65 -11.09 12.55
C ARG A 5 -7.26 -10.96 11.08
N CYS A 6 -7.49 -12.00 10.29
CA CYS A 6 -7.15 -11.99 8.88
C CYS A 6 -8.04 -11.02 8.07
N HIS A 7 -9.30 -10.86 8.49
CA HIS A 7 -10.24 -9.94 7.83
C HIS A 7 -9.86 -8.47 8.09
N ALA A 8 -9.54 -8.11 9.34
CA ALA A 8 -9.24 -6.74 9.73
C ALA A 8 -7.98 -6.15 9.08
N ALA A 9 -6.93 -6.97 8.90
CA ALA A 9 -5.68 -6.51 8.26
C ALA A 9 -5.86 -6.24 6.75
N ASN A 10 -6.66 -7.06 6.07
CA ASN A 10 -7.02 -6.82 4.67
C ASN A 10 -7.94 -5.60 4.52
N ASP A 11 -8.81 -5.36 5.51
CA ASP A 11 -9.72 -4.20 5.51
C ASP A 11 -8.96 -2.87 5.59
N GLY A 12 -7.94 -2.78 6.47
CA GLY A 12 -7.09 -1.59 6.56
C GLY A 12 -6.28 -1.30 5.29
N ALA A 13 -5.69 -2.35 4.69
CA ALA A 13 -5.01 -2.21 3.40
C ALA A 13 -5.97 -1.79 2.28
N ARG A 14 -7.20 -2.32 2.29
CA ARG A 14 -8.23 -1.99 1.31
C ARG A 14 -8.70 -0.55 1.46
N GLU A 15 -9.01 -0.10 2.67
CA GLU A 15 -9.41 1.28 2.94
C GLU A 15 -8.31 2.27 2.53
N LEU A 16 -7.06 1.97 2.88
CA LEU A 16 -5.93 2.80 2.49
C LEU A 16 -5.77 2.86 0.97
N LEU A 17 -5.69 1.73 0.27
CA LEU A 17 -5.40 1.70 -1.16
C LEU A 17 -6.57 2.17 -2.03
N LEU A 18 -7.81 1.83 -1.67
CA LEU A 18 -8.98 2.11 -2.50
C LEU A 18 -9.65 3.44 -2.16
N ILE A 19 -9.67 3.84 -0.88
CA ILE A 19 -10.41 5.02 -0.42
C ILE A 19 -9.47 6.20 -0.18
N THR A 20 -8.42 6.00 0.62
CA THR A 20 -7.51 7.09 1.01
C THR A 20 -6.58 7.50 -0.13
N LEU A 21 -5.88 6.54 -0.72
CA LEU A 21 -4.94 6.78 -1.83
C LEU A 21 -5.65 6.77 -3.18
N GLY A 22 -6.65 5.90 -3.34
CA GLY A 22 -7.40 5.72 -4.58
C GLY A 22 -6.73 4.72 -5.54
N ALA A 23 -7.52 3.77 -6.05
CA ALA A 23 -7.03 2.69 -6.91
C ALA A 23 -6.33 3.21 -8.18
N ALA A 24 -6.89 4.23 -8.85
CA ALA A 24 -6.30 4.85 -10.04
C ALA A 24 -4.91 5.43 -9.78
N ARG A 25 -4.72 6.09 -8.63
CA ARG A 25 -3.44 6.70 -8.24
C ARG A 25 -2.40 5.63 -7.95
N VAL A 26 -2.77 4.61 -7.17
CA VAL A 26 -1.90 3.47 -6.85
C VAL A 26 -1.51 2.70 -8.12
N ALA A 27 -2.46 2.48 -9.03
CA ALA A 27 -2.25 1.86 -10.32
C ALA A 27 -1.24 2.63 -11.17
N ARG A 28 -1.33 3.96 -11.20
CA ARG A 28 -0.38 4.85 -11.87
C ARG A 28 1.03 4.70 -11.30
N TRP A 29 1.19 4.72 -9.97
CA TRP A 29 2.52 4.58 -9.35
C TRP A 29 3.18 3.24 -9.65
N CYS A 30 2.41 2.16 -9.69
CA CYS A 30 2.92 0.81 -9.92
C CYS A 30 3.02 0.43 -11.42
N GLY A 31 2.53 1.29 -12.32
CA GLY A 31 2.46 1.00 -13.76
C GLY A 31 1.55 -0.19 -14.11
N VAL A 32 0.43 -0.36 -13.40
CA VAL A 32 -0.53 -1.46 -13.61
C VAL A 32 -1.95 -0.93 -13.84
N SER A 33 -2.89 -1.80 -14.21
CA SER A 33 -4.31 -1.45 -14.28
C SER A 33 -4.96 -1.43 -12.90
N GLU A 34 -6.02 -0.64 -12.71
CA GLU A 34 -6.79 -0.62 -11.45
C GLU A 34 -7.32 -2.01 -11.06
N ALA A 35 -7.74 -2.81 -12.05
CA ALA A 35 -8.16 -4.20 -11.84
C ALA A 35 -7.09 -5.05 -11.13
N ALA A 36 -5.79 -4.79 -11.38
CA ALA A 36 -4.71 -5.49 -10.69
C ALA A 36 -4.68 -5.16 -9.19
N ILE A 37 -4.99 -3.93 -8.81
CA ILE A 37 -5.07 -3.50 -7.40
C ILE A 37 -6.18 -4.27 -6.68
N TYR A 38 -7.37 -4.36 -7.29
CA TYR A 38 -8.47 -5.18 -6.76
C TYR A 38 -8.10 -6.66 -6.66
N GLN A 39 -7.38 -7.20 -7.66
CA GLN A 39 -6.90 -8.58 -7.62
C GLN A 39 -5.89 -8.83 -6.50
N TRP A 40 -5.01 -7.86 -6.20
CA TRP A 40 -4.08 -7.97 -5.06
C TRP A 40 -4.84 -8.07 -3.75
N LEU A 41 -5.79 -7.17 -3.53
CA LEU A 41 -6.60 -7.16 -2.30
C LEU A 41 -7.53 -8.38 -2.20
N HIS A 42 -7.96 -8.95 -3.32
CA HIS A 42 -8.81 -10.13 -3.34
C HIS A 42 -8.03 -11.43 -3.14
N ARG A 43 -6.82 -11.56 -3.73
CA ARG A 43 -5.98 -12.75 -3.65
C ARG A 43 -4.93 -12.69 -2.53
N GLY A 44 -4.71 -11.51 -1.98
CA GLY A 44 -3.74 -11.22 -0.92
C GLY A 44 -4.15 -11.82 0.41
N THR A 45 -3.16 -12.02 1.27
CA THR A 45 -3.37 -12.54 2.63
C THR A 45 -3.23 -11.41 3.64
N ALA A 46 -3.69 -11.60 4.87
CA ALA A 46 -3.50 -10.63 5.95
C ALA A 46 -2.03 -10.25 6.20
N ALA A 47 -1.11 -11.20 5.99
CA ALA A 47 0.32 -10.98 6.12
C ALA A 47 0.94 -10.31 4.88
N ARG A 48 0.22 -10.30 3.75
CA ARG A 48 0.69 -9.78 2.46
C ARG A 48 -0.52 -9.43 1.58
N PRO A 49 -1.22 -8.32 1.88
CA PRO A 49 -2.35 -7.88 1.07
C PRO A 49 -1.89 -7.33 -0.28
N VAL A 50 -0.65 -6.82 -0.34
CA VAL A 50 -0.01 -6.30 -1.55
C VAL A 50 1.26 -7.11 -1.87
N PRO A 51 1.61 -7.34 -3.15
CA PRO A 51 2.89 -7.94 -3.51
C PRO A 51 4.06 -7.09 -3.01
N ALA A 52 5.07 -7.69 -2.40
CA ALA A 52 6.18 -6.95 -1.81
C ALA A 52 6.97 -6.10 -2.81
N SER A 53 7.06 -6.53 -4.07
CA SER A 53 7.66 -5.73 -5.15
C SER A 53 6.96 -4.39 -5.36
N ARG A 54 5.64 -4.32 -5.08
CA ARG A 54 4.81 -3.12 -5.26
C ARG A 54 4.78 -2.21 -4.04
N VAL A 55 5.05 -2.73 -2.83
CA VAL A 55 5.00 -1.94 -1.59
C VAL A 55 5.94 -0.74 -1.65
N LEU A 56 7.16 -0.91 -2.18
CA LEU A 56 8.13 0.17 -2.31
C LEU A 56 7.73 1.21 -3.38
N GLU A 57 7.10 0.77 -4.47
CA GLU A 57 6.59 1.68 -5.50
C GLU A 57 5.45 2.55 -4.96
N ILE A 58 4.54 1.97 -4.17
CA ILE A 58 3.46 2.71 -3.50
C ILE A 58 4.04 3.69 -2.49
N ALA A 59 5.04 3.28 -1.70
CA ALA A 59 5.70 4.14 -0.73
C ALA A 59 6.36 5.35 -1.41
N ALA A 60 7.13 5.12 -2.48
CA ALA A 60 7.80 6.19 -3.23
C ALA A 60 6.80 7.11 -3.93
N GLY A 61 5.74 6.55 -4.51
CA GLY A 61 4.67 7.32 -5.15
C GLY A 61 3.92 8.22 -4.16
N ALA A 62 3.55 7.67 -3.01
CA ALA A 62 2.91 8.42 -1.93
C ALA A 62 3.82 9.53 -1.40
N ALA A 63 5.09 9.21 -1.12
CA ALA A 63 6.06 10.19 -0.63
C ALA A 63 6.30 11.33 -1.63
N SER A 64 6.33 11.04 -2.93
CA SER A 64 6.47 12.06 -3.98
C SER A 64 5.27 12.99 -4.09
N GLU A 65 4.08 12.53 -3.67
CA GLU A 65 2.87 13.35 -3.57
C GLU A 65 2.68 13.99 -2.18
N GLY A 66 3.68 13.88 -1.29
CA GLY A 66 3.63 14.42 0.07
C GLY A 66 2.68 13.65 1.02
N LEU A 67 2.31 12.42 0.65
CA LEU A 67 1.45 11.55 1.44
C LEU A 67 2.31 10.66 2.35
N ASP A 68 1.94 10.60 3.63
CA ASP A 68 2.61 9.76 4.61
C ASP A 68 1.64 8.77 5.26
N PHE A 69 2.06 7.51 5.33
CA PHE A 69 1.36 6.45 6.04
C PHE A 69 2.35 5.37 6.49
N ASP A 70 1.91 4.52 7.41
CA ASP A 70 2.70 3.38 7.88
C ASP A 70 2.59 2.21 6.90
N LEU A 71 3.74 1.73 6.38
CA LEU A 71 3.77 0.62 5.42
C LEU A 71 3.32 -0.71 6.04
N GLY A 72 3.31 -0.83 7.38
CA GLY A 72 2.75 -1.95 8.12
C GLY A 72 1.29 -2.25 7.78
N VAL A 73 0.54 -1.24 7.33
CA VAL A 73 -0.86 -1.39 6.91
C VAL A 73 -0.99 -2.29 5.67
N ILE A 74 -0.05 -2.22 4.74
CA ILE A 74 -0.05 -3.00 3.48
C ILE A 74 0.99 -4.12 3.45
N SER A 75 1.94 -4.09 4.38
CA SER A 75 2.96 -5.12 4.54
C SER A 75 3.44 -5.12 6.00
N PRO A 76 2.97 -6.05 6.85
CA PRO A 76 3.33 -6.06 8.27
C PRO A 76 4.83 -6.21 8.54
N ASP A 77 5.61 -6.77 7.59
CA ASP A 77 7.08 -6.81 7.64
C ASP A 77 7.73 -5.41 7.62
N MET A 78 7.00 -4.41 7.11
CA MET A 78 7.41 -3.01 7.03
C MET A 78 6.77 -2.15 8.14
N ALA A 79 6.18 -2.75 9.17
CA ALA A 79 5.58 -2.00 10.28
C ALA A 79 6.58 -1.03 10.93
N GLY A 80 6.14 0.20 11.17
CA GLY A 80 6.98 1.28 11.70
C GLY A 80 7.80 2.01 10.63
N ARG A 81 7.75 1.59 9.36
CA ARG A 81 8.36 2.32 8.24
C ARG A 81 7.33 3.25 7.61
N ARG A 82 7.68 4.53 7.55
CA ARG A 82 6.86 5.57 6.95
C ARG A 82 7.09 5.67 5.45
N ALA A 83 6.02 5.90 4.68
CA ALA A 83 6.12 6.11 3.23
C ALA A 83 7.08 7.27 2.89
N SER A 84 7.06 8.35 3.67
CA SER A 84 7.97 9.50 3.52
C SER A 84 9.47 9.15 3.51
N LEU A 85 9.88 8.03 4.13
CA LEU A 85 11.28 7.55 4.10
C LEU A 85 11.73 7.12 2.70
N PHE A 86 10.78 6.90 1.80
CA PHE A 86 11.00 6.44 0.42
C PHE A 86 10.83 7.59 -0.58
N ALA A 87 10.74 8.83 -0.12
CA ALA A 87 10.77 10.00 -1.00
C ALA A 87 12.05 9.95 -1.85
N PRO A 88 11.96 10.12 -3.18
CA PRO A 88 13.16 10.32 -3.97
C PRO A 88 13.87 11.58 -3.47
N ALA A 89 15.21 11.55 -3.39
CA ALA A 89 16.06 12.58 -2.78
C ALA A 89 15.97 13.99 -3.41
N GLY A 90 15.02 14.24 -4.32
CA GLY A 90 14.76 15.52 -4.97
C GLY A 90 13.34 16.05 -4.78
N ALA A 91 12.48 15.44 -3.96
CA ALA A 91 11.10 15.91 -3.72
C ALA A 91 10.98 16.96 -2.59
N ALA A 92 12.03 17.78 -2.41
CA ALA A 92 11.94 19.01 -1.64
C ALA A 92 12.03 20.18 -2.65
N THR A 93 10.90 20.81 -2.94
CA THR A 93 10.86 22.11 -3.61
C THR A 93 9.88 22.99 -2.88
#